data_AF-A0A8D0YKF8-F1
#
_entry.id   AF-A0A8D0YKF8-F1
#
_cell.length_a   1.000
_cell.length_b   1.000
_cell.length_c   1.000
_cell.angle_alpha   90.00
_cell.angle_beta   90.00
_cell.angle_gamma   90.00
#
_symmetry.space_group_name_H-M   'P 1'
#
loop_
_entity.id
_entity.type
_entity.pdbx_description
1 polymer ?
#
loop_
_entity_poly.entity_id
_entity_poly.type
_entity_poly.pdbx_seq_one_letter_code
_entity_poly.pdbx_strand_id
1 'polypeptide(L)'
;MSFFFFSFSFGYTADIISTVEFNHSGELLATGDKGGRVVIFQQEQENKIQSHSRGEYNVYSTFQSHEPEFDYLKSLEIEEKINKIRWLPQKNAAQFLLSTNGWSRLTDSLPKTRVQQGE
;
A
#
# COMPACT_ATOMS: atom_id res chain seq x y z
N MET A 1 23.62 26.38 -18.69
CA MET A 1 22.72 25.25 -19.02
C MET A 1 22.37 24.55 -17.73
N SER A 2 21.19 24.81 -17.19
CA SER A 2 20.65 24.07 -16.06
C SER A 2 19.36 23.44 -16.57
N PHE A 3 19.45 22.20 -17.05
CA PHE A 3 18.28 21.43 -17.41
C PHE A 3 17.68 20.92 -16.10
N PHE A 4 16.81 21.72 -15.51
CA PHE A 4 15.76 21.20 -14.65
C PHE A 4 14.84 20.37 -15.54
N PHE A 5 15.13 19.07 -15.68
CA PHE A 5 14.08 18.12 -16.01
C PHE A 5 13.16 18.07 -14.80
N PHE A 6 12.14 18.94 -14.82
CA PHE A 6 10.91 18.66 -14.10
C PHE A 6 10.44 17.31 -14.67
N SER A 7 10.70 16.23 -13.92
CA SER A 7 10.17 14.92 -14.27
C SER A 7 8.67 15.07 -14.27
N PHE A 8 8.10 15.14 -15.48
CA PHE A 8 6.68 15.10 -15.72
C PHE A 8 6.26 13.65 -15.47
N SER A 9 6.31 13.19 -14.21
CA SER A 9 5.69 11.94 -13.85
C SER A 9 4.21 12.12 -14.15
N PHE A 10 3.75 11.44 -15.20
CA PHE A 10 2.38 11.44 -15.66
C PHE A 10 1.49 11.12 -14.46
N GLY A 11 0.77 12.12 -13.92
CA GLY A 11 -0.15 11.91 -12.80
C GLY A 11 -1.17 10.78 -13.05
N TYR A 12 -1.45 10.48 -14.32
CA TYR A 12 -2.32 9.39 -14.75
C TYR A 12 -1.83 7.98 -14.41
N THR A 13 -0.52 7.77 -14.23
CA THR A 13 0.01 6.43 -13.97
C THR A 13 0.21 6.12 -12.48
N ALA A 14 0.24 7.14 -11.62
CA ALA A 14 0.45 6.97 -10.17
C ALA A 14 -0.68 6.17 -9.51
N ASP A 15 -1.93 6.46 -9.89
CA ASP A 15 -3.13 5.82 -9.34
C ASP A 15 -3.39 4.38 -9.88
N ILE A 16 -2.50 3.85 -10.73
CA ILE A 16 -2.65 2.48 -11.23
C ILE A 16 -2.34 1.50 -10.10
N ILE A 17 -3.36 0.76 -9.68
CA ILE A 17 -3.23 -0.32 -8.69
C ILE A 17 -2.26 -1.37 -9.23
N SER A 18 -1.21 -1.65 -8.47
CA SER A 18 -0.15 -2.59 -8.80
C SER A 18 -0.22 -3.89 -8.00
N THR A 19 -0.82 -3.86 -6.81
CA THR A 19 -1.01 -5.03 -5.95
C THR A 19 -2.27 -4.91 -5.09
N VAL A 20 -2.87 -6.05 -4.76
CA VAL A 20 -4.06 -6.15 -3.91
C VAL A 20 -3.92 -7.38 -3.01
N GLU A 21 -4.27 -7.26 -1.73
CA GLU A 21 -4.24 -8.39 -0.80
C GLU A 21 -5.28 -8.25 0.33
N PHE A 22 -6.05 -9.30 0.55
CA PHE A 22 -6.91 -9.42 1.73
C PHE A 22 -6.11 -9.82 2.96
N ASN A 23 -6.51 -9.33 4.13
CA ASN A 23 -6.03 -9.88 5.38
C ASN A 23 -6.60 -11.29 5.61
N HIS A 24 -6.11 -11.96 6.65
CA HIS A 24 -6.46 -13.36 6.92
C HIS A 24 -7.96 -13.59 7.21
N SER A 25 -8.68 -12.60 7.78
CA SER A 25 -10.12 -12.70 8.04
C SER A 25 -10.98 -12.34 6.83
N GLY A 26 -10.42 -11.64 5.86
CA GLY A 26 -11.14 -11.03 4.74
C GLY A 26 -11.73 -9.65 5.07
N GLU A 27 -11.76 -9.22 6.33
CA GLU A 27 -12.39 -7.95 6.75
C GLU A 27 -11.64 -6.71 6.25
N LEU A 28 -10.35 -6.84 5.94
CA LEU A 28 -9.52 -5.75 5.41
C LEU A 28 -8.96 -6.11 4.04
N LEU A 29 -9.03 -5.15 3.13
CA LEU A 29 -8.45 -5.22 1.80
C LEU A 29 -7.39 -4.12 1.67
N ALA A 30 -6.14 -4.50 1.41
CA ALA A 30 -5.09 -3.54 1.10
C ALA A 30 -4.86 -3.49 -0.42
N THR A 31 -4.68 -2.29 -0.93
CA THR A 31 -4.25 -2.01 -2.30
C THR A 31 -2.98 -1.18 -2.25
N GLY A 32 -2.06 -1.43 -3.19
CA GLY A 32 -0.89 -0.60 -3.43
C GLY A 32 -0.89 -0.14 -4.87
N ASP A 33 -0.42 1.09 -5.10
CA ASP A 33 -0.36 1.68 -6.44
C ASP A 33 1.08 1.93 -6.92
N LYS A 34 1.20 2.38 -8.17
CA LYS A 34 2.48 2.77 -8.77
C LYS A 34 3.09 4.01 -8.14
N GLY A 35 2.27 4.88 -7.55
CA GLY A 35 2.71 6.09 -6.85
C GLY A 35 3.10 5.86 -5.39
N GLY A 36 3.28 4.61 -4.94
CA GLY A 36 3.80 4.32 -3.60
C GLY A 36 2.79 4.43 -2.46
N ARG A 37 1.50 4.63 -2.76
CA ARG A 37 0.45 4.72 -1.73
C ARG A 37 -0.15 3.35 -1.43
N VAL A 38 -0.46 3.13 -0.16
CA VAL A 38 -1.27 2.02 0.30
C VAL A 38 -2.65 2.57 0.71
N VAL A 39 -3.70 1.98 0.17
CA VAL A 39 -5.09 2.23 0.60
C VAL A 39 -5.66 0.95 1.18
N ILE A 40 -6.18 1.05 2.41
CA ILE A 40 -6.81 -0.03 3.14
C ILE A 40 -8.30 0.25 3.21
N PHE A 41 -9.07 -0.75 2.81
CA PHE A 41 -10.51 -0.76 2.92
C PHE A 41 -10.94 -1.73 4.01
N GLN A 42 -12.00 -1.37 4.74
CA GLN A 42 -12.62 -2.21 5.74
C GLN A 42 -14.04 -2.56 5.31
N GLN A 43 -14.40 -3.83 5.43
CA GLN A 43 -15.76 -4.28 5.23
C GLN A 43 -16.68 -3.62 6.28
N GLU A 44 -17.77 -3.02 5.82
CA GLU A 44 -18.80 -2.51 6.73
C GLU A 44 -19.38 -3.67 7.55
N GLN A 45 -19.49 -3.49 8.86
CA GLN A 45 -20.09 -4.50 9.73
C GLN A 45 -21.58 -4.60 9.41
N GLU A 46 -22.04 -5.77 8.97
CA GLU A 46 -23.45 -6.01 8.67
C GLU A 46 -24.33 -5.61 9.88
N ASN A 47 -25.19 -4.60 9.68
CA ASN A 47 -26.39 -4.50 10.49
C ASN A 47 -27.19 -5.80 10.24
N LYS A 48 -27.47 -6.56 11.30
CA LYS A 48 -28.03 -7.93 11.33
C LYS A 48 -29.38 -8.16 10.59
N ILE A 49 -29.83 -7.25 9.75
CA ILE A 49 -31.15 -7.23 9.13
C ILE A 49 -31.12 -7.75 7.68
N GLN A 50 -29.96 -7.81 7.00
CA GLN A 50 -29.90 -8.23 5.59
C GLN A 50 -28.77 -9.24 5.33
N SER A 51 -29.10 -10.53 5.43
CA SER A 51 -28.20 -11.69 5.31
C SER A 51 -27.59 -11.91 3.91
N HIS A 52 -27.64 -10.93 3.02
CA HIS A 52 -27.24 -11.07 1.61
C HIS A 52 -26.44 -9.88 1.05
N SER A 53 -26.17 -8.84 1.84
CA SER A 53 -25.23 -7.79 1.41
C SER A 53 -23.82 -8.26 1.76
N ARG A 54 -23.07 -8.77 0.77
CA ARG A 54 -21.62 -8.91 0.93
C ARG A 54 -21.09 -7.49 1.18
N GLY A 55 -20.88 -7.15 2.45
CA GLY A 55 -20.69 -5.77 2.92
C GLY A 55 -19.76 -4.95 2.05
N GLU A 56 -20.13 -3.70 1.81
CA GLU A 56 -19.33 -2.75 1.05
C GLU A 56 -18.00 -2.48 1.77
N TYR A 57 -16.93 -2.29 0.99
CA TYR A 57 -15.60 -1.99 1.52
C TYR A 57 -15.36 -0.48 1.45
N ASN A 58 -15.33 0.15 2.61
CA ASN A 58 -15.11 1.58 2.74
C ASN A 58 -13.63 1.88 3.03
N VAL A 59 -13.14 3.04 2.59
CA VAL A 59 -11.77 3.47 2.87
C VAL A 59 -11.58 3.60 4.39
N TYR A 60 -10.64 2.84 4.93
CA TYR A 60 -10.31 2.82 6.36
C TYR A 60 -9.05 3.61 6.66
N SER A 61 -8.01 3.47 5.83
CA SER A 61 -6.74 4.16 6.02
C SER A 61 -6.02 4.32 4.69
N THR A 62 -5.34 5.44 4.50
CA THR A 62 -4.48 5.71 3.34
C THR A 62 -3.17 6.27 3.82
N PHE A 63 -2.05 5.76 3.32
CA PHE A 63 -0.73 6.30 3.65
C PHE A 63 0.26 6.16 2.49
N GLN A 64 1.20 7.10 2.43
CA GLN A 64 2.33 7.05 1.52
C GLN A 64 3.36 6.07 2.08
N SER A 65 3.60 4.95 1.39
CA SER A 65 4.50 3.91 1.87
C SER A 65 5.91 4.04 1.32
N HIS A 66 6.07 4.54 0.10
CA HIS A 66 7.35 4.70 -0.57
C HIS A 66 7.37 6.04 -1.30
N GLU A 67 8.53 6.67 -1.37
CA GLU A 67 8.78 7.87 -2.15
C GLU A 67 9.79 7.54 -3.26
N PRO A 68 9.83 8.31 -4.36
CA PRO A 68 10.86 8.13 -5.37
C PRO A 68 12.25 8.35 -4.75
N GLU A 69 13.18 7.46 -5.04
CA GLU A 69 14.57 7.53 -4.57
C GLU A 69 15.56 7.44 -5.74
N PHE A 70 16.82 7.82 -5.51
CA PHE A 70 17.87 7.71 -6.52
C PHE A 70 19.14 7.09 -5.93
N ASP A 71 19.61 5.99 -6.51
CA ASP A 71 20.92 5.40 -6.20
C ASP A 71 22.00 6.10 -7.01
N TYR A 72 22.79 6.95 -6.37
CA TYR A 72 23.89 7.70 -6.99
C TYR A 72 25.05 6.81 -7.45
N LEU A 73 25.30 5.68 -6.77
CA LEU A 73 26.41 4.79 -7.12
C LEU A 73 26.09 3.97 -8.36
N LYS A 74 24.83 3.56 -8.50
CA LYS A 74 24.36 2.82 -9.68
C LYS A 74 23.73 3.70 -10.75
N SER A 75 23.58 5.00 -10.48
CA SER A 75 22.87 5.95 -11.34
C SER A 75 21.49 5.43 -11.75
N LEU A 76 20.74 4.94 -10.75
CA LEU A 76 19.46 4.27 -10.96
C LEU A 76 18.34 5.00 -10.21
N GLU A 77 17.25 5.29 -10.91
CA GLU A 77 16.00 5.74 -10.30
C GLU A 77 15.27 4.55 -9.65
N ILE A 78 14.90 4.72 -8.38
CA ILE A 78 14.13 3.75 -7.62
C ILE A 78 12.69 4.24 -7.61
N GLU A 79 11.84 3.53 -8.34
CA GLU A 79 10.40 3.80 -8.37
C GLU A 79 9.75 3.60 -6.99
N GLU A 80 8.83 4.47 -6.62
CA GLU A 80 7.98 4.33 -5.44
C GLU A 80 6.93 3.20 -5.57
N LYS A 81 6.80 2.59 -6.75
CA LYS A 81 5.82 1.54 -7.04
C LYS A 81 5.84 0.42 -6.00
N ILE A 82 4.67 0.15 -5.43
CA ILE A 82 4.47 -1.00 -4.55
C ILE A 82 4.37 -2.27 -5.40
N ASN A 83 5.29 -3.21 -5.21
CA ASN A 83 5.29 -4.47 -5.94
C ASN A 83 4.51 -5.58 -5.22
N LYS A 84 4.50 -5.56 -3.89
CA LYS A 84 3.80 -6.56 -3.09
C LYS A 84 3.40 -6.02 -1.73
N ILE A 85 2.21 -6.40 -1.30
CA ILE A 85 1.72 -6.26 0.08
C ILE A 85 1.59 -7.67 0.68
N ARG A 86 1.92 -7.79 1.97
CA ARG A 86 1.81 -9.01 2.78
C ARG A 86 1.27 -8.69 4.17
N TRP A 87 0.03 -9.05 4.45
CA TRP A 87 -0.52 -9.01 5.80
C TRP A 87 0.22 -9.97 6.74
N LEU A 88 0.47 -9.52 7.96
CA LEU A 88 1.06 -10.35 9.00
C LEU A 88 -0.03 -11.00 9.85
N PRO A 89 0.22 -12.19 10.41
CA PRO A 89 -0.68 -12.78 11.40
C PRO A 89 -0.90 -11.82 12.56
N GLN A 90 -2.17 -11.55 12.87
CA GLN A 90 -2.56 -10.64 13.93
C GLN A 90 -2.12 -11.21 15.30
N LYS A 91 -1.37 -10.42 16.08
CA LYS A 91 -0.89 -10.82 17.43
C LYS A 91 -1.58 -10.07 18.56
N ASN A 92 -2.22 -8.94 18.26
CA ASN A 92 -2.92 -8.08 19.21
C ASN A 92 -4.07 -7.37 18.48
N ALA A 93 -4.70 -6.37 19.09
CA ALA A 93 -5.78 -5.62 18.44
C ALA A 93 -5.34 -4.82 17.20
N ALA A 94 -4.04 -4.61 16.99
CA ALA A 94 -3.53 -3.89 15.83
C ALA A 94 -3.24 -4.83 14.66
N GLN A 95 -3.45 -4.30 13.45
CA GLN A 95 -3.14 -4.99 12.20
C GLN A 95 -1.81 -4.47 11.64
N PHE A 96 -1.06 -5.37 11.01
CA PHE A 96 0.24 -5.07 10.42
C PHE A 96 0.37 -5.67 9.04
N LEU A 97 1.02 -4.94 8.15
CA LEU A 97 1.39 -5.41 6.82
C LEU A 97 2.83 -5.04 6.48
N LEU A 98 3.37 -5.74 5.49
CA LEU A 98 4.62 -5.43 4.82
C LEU A 98 4.31 -4.94 3.41
N SER A 99 4.97 -3.88 2.96
CA SER A 99 4.98 -3.40 1.58
C SER A 99 6.43 -3.43 1.06
N THR A 100 6.61 -3.65 -0.24
CA THR A 100 7.93 -3.72 -0.87
C THR A 100 7.94 -3.00 -2.22
N ASN A 101 9.01 -2.26 -2.50
CA ASN A 101 9.38 -1.80 -3.84
C ASN A 101 10.59 -2.59 -4.38
N GLY A 102 10.92 -2.39 -5.66
CA GLY A 102 11.77 -3.27 -6.48
C GLY A 102 13.21 -3.49 -5.99
N TRP A 103 13.67 -2.70 -5.03
CA TRP A 103 15.02 -2.82 -4.47
C TRP A 103 15.10 -3.75 -3.26
N SER A 104 13.99 -3.94 -2.55
CA SER A 104 14.00 -4.71 -1.30
C SER A 104 13.98 -6.22 -1.58
N ARG A 105 15.18 -6.82 -1.59
CA ARG A 105 15.34 -8.27 -1.49
C ARG A 105 14.72 -8.70 -0.14
N LEU A 106 13.88 -9.73 -0.14
CA LEU A 106 13.13 -10.27 1.03
C LEU A 106 14.00 -10.76 2.22
N THR A 107 15.28 -10.42 2.26
CA THR A 107 16.26 -10.85 3.25
C THR A 107 16.49 -9.84 4.37
N ASP A 108 16.06 -8.58 4.21
CA ASP A 108 16.13 -7.58 5.27
C ASP A 108 14.81 -7.50 6.02
N SER A 109 14.85 -7.26 7.33
CA SER A 109 13.68 -7.07 8.18
C SER A 109 12.90 -5.83 7.71
N LEU A 110 11.99 -6.02 6.77
CA LEU A 110 11.16 -4.95 6.23
C LEU A 110 10.43 -4.23 7.38
N PRO A 111 10.39 -2.88 7.35
CA PRO A 111 9.58 -2.13 8.30
C PRO A 111 8.13 -2.60 8.21
N LYS A 112 7.57 -2.96 9.37
CA LYS A 112 6.16 -3.36 9.48
C LYS A 112 5.33 -2.12 9.68
N THR A 113 4.39 -1.87 8.79
CA THR A 113 3.48 -0.74 8.94
C THR A 113 2.31 -1.15 9.81
N ARG A 114 2.10 -0.40 10.90
CA ARG A 114 0.90 -0.53 11.74
C ARG A 114 -0.25 0.20 11.05
N VAL A 115 -1.33 -0.52 10.82
CA VAL A 115 -2.56 0.03 10.24
C VAL A 115 -3.33 0.75 11.34
N GLN A 116 -3.55 2.05 11.16
CA GLN A 116 -4.32 2.91 12.07
C GLN A 116 -5.34 3.68 11.25
N GLN A 117 -6.53 3.87 11.81
CA GLN A 117 -7.55 4.72 11.21
C GLN A 117 -7.00 6.16 11.24
N GLY A 118 -7.03 6.85 10.10
CA GLY A 118 -6.73 8.28 10.08
C GLY A 118 -7.80 9.03 10.87
N GLU A 119 -7.41 10.05 11.64
CA GLU A 119 -8.35 11.05 12.15
C GLU A 119 -8.96 11.88 11.02
#